data_AF-A0A7K2T8A0-F1
#
_entry.id   AF-A0A7K2T8A0-F1
#
_cell.length_a   1.000
_cell.length_b   1.000
_cell.length_c   1.000
_cell.angle_alpha   90.00
_cell.angle_beta   90.00
_cell.angle_gamma   90.00
#
_symmetry.space_group_name_H-M   'P 1'
#
loop_
_entity.id
_entity.type
_entity.pdbx_description
1 polymer ?
#
loop_
_entity_poly.entity_id
_entity_poly.type
_entity_poly.pdbx_seq_one_letter_code
_entity_poly.pdbx_strand_id
1 'polypeptide(L)' 'MPSASFLLDLSERAGWTGAQAALGLVAVELADLNVWWAAPVALVAAAAKSWAARQVGRKGTASTLPAGADPGSRGIG' A
#
# COMPACT_ATOMS: atom_id res chain seq x y z
N MET A 1 18.85 16.31 10.87
CA MET A 1 18.81 15.50 9.64
C MET A 1 17.75 14.42 9.81
N PRO A 2 16.90 14.16 8.81
CA PRO A 2 15.91 13.09 8.90
C PRO A 2 16.60 11.73 9.14
N SER A 3 16.00 10.88 9.96
CA SER A 3 16.56 9.56 10.28
C SER A 3 16.43 8.59 9.10
N ALA A 4 17.31 7.59 9.02
CA ALA A 4 17.25 6.56 7.99
C ALA A 4 15.90 5.81 7.99
N SER A 5 15.32 5.58 9.17
CA SER A 5 14.00 4.98 9.34
C SER A 5 12.87 5.85 8.79
N PHE A 6 12.95 7.17 8.94
CA PHE A 6 11.99 8.11 8.38
C PHE A 6 12.04 8.12 6.85
N LEU A 7 13.24 8.14 6.27
CA LEU A 7 13.41 8.09 4.82
C LEU A 7 12.90 6.78 4.22
N LEU A 8 13.12 5.66 4.91
CA LEU A 8 12.60 4.35 4.51
C LEU A 8 11.06 4.35 4.51
N ASP A 9 10.42 4.78 5.60
CA ASP A 9 8.95 4.84 5.70
C ASP A 9 8.34 5.76 4.64
N LEU A 10 8.95 6.92 4.40
CA LEU A 10 8.53 7.86 3.36
C LEU A 10 8.64 7.25 1.96
N SER A 11 9.75 6.58 1.65
CA SER A 11 9.97 5.93 0.36
C SER A 11 8.99 4.78 0.12
N GLU A 12 8.67 4.02 1.16
CA GLU A 12 7.73 2.92 1.09
C GLU A 12 6.31 3.43 0.82
N ARG A 13 5.88 4.48 1.51
CA ARG A 13 4.58 5.13 1.27
C ARG A 13 4.50 5.71 -0.14
N ALA A 14 5.49 6.49 -0.55
CA ALA A 14 5.52 7.13 -1.86
C ALA A 14 5.56 6.11 -2.99
N GLY A 15 6.39 5.06 -2.86
CA GLY A 15 6.51 3.98 -3.83
C GLY A 15 5.18 3.24 -4.02
N TRP A 16 4.50 2.93 -2.92
CA TRP A 16 3.21 2.26 -3.00
C TRP A 16 2.09 3.12 -3.61
N THR A 17 2.04 4.41 -3.27
CA THR A 17 1.08 5.34 -3.88
C THR A 17 1.33 5.48 -5.38
N GLY A 18 2.60 5.60 -5.79
CA GLY A 18 3.00 5.64 -7.19
C GLY A 18 2.61 4.36 -7.95
N ALA A 19 2.88 3.19 -7.36
CA ALA A 19 2.52 1.91 -7.96
C ALA A 19 1.00 1.74 -8.13
N GLN A 20 0.18 2.16 -7.16
CA GLN A 20 -1.27 2.13 -7.27
C GLN A 20 -1.80 3.06 -8.36
N ALA A 21 -1.25 4.28 -8.45
CA ALA A 21 -1.62 5.23 -9.49
C ALA A 21 -1.25 4.69 -10.88
N ALA A 22 -0.05 4.15 -11.03
CA ALA A 22 0.40 3.54 -12.28
C ALA A 22 -0.50 2.36 -12.69
N LEU A 23 -0.84 1.46 -11.77
CA LEU A 23 -1.76 0.35 -12.04
C LEU A 23 -3.16 0.83 -12.44
N GLY A 24 -3.69 1.85 -11.77
CA GLY A 24 -4.98 2.45 -12.12
C GLY A 24 -5.00 3.02 -13.53
N LEU A 25 -3.92 3.69 -13.93
CA LEU A 25 -3.78 4.29 -15.25
C LEU A 25 -3.60 3.22 -16.33
N VAL A 26 -2.73 2.22 -16.10
CA VAL A 26 -2.55 1.08 -17.00
C VAL A 26 -3.86 0.32 -17.23
N ALA A 27 -4.63 0.06 -16.18
CA ALA A 27 -5.89 -0.66 -16.30
C ALA A 27 -6.97 0.12 -17.07
N VAL A 28 -7.04 1.44 -16.90
CA VAL A 28 -7.96 2.30 -17.64
C VAL A 28 -7.58 2.37 -19.11
N GLU A 29 -6.30 2.52 -19.43
CA GLU A 29 -5.78 2.51 -20.80
C GLU A 29 -6.01 1.15 -21.48
N LEU A 30 -5.75 0.03 -20.80
CA LEU A 30 -5.99 -1.32 -21.35
C LEU A 30 -7.47 -1.59 -21.62
N ALA A 31 -8.36 -1.04 -20.80
CA ALA A 31 -9.80 -1.24 -20.91
C ALA A 31 -10.51 -0.16 -21.75
N ASP A 32 -9.76 0.77 -22.34
CA ASP A 32 -10.27 1.93 -23.09
C ASP A 32 -11.37 2.69 -22.33
N LEU A 33 -11.17 2.84 -21.02
CA LEU A 33 -12.10 3.51 -20.14
C LEU A 33 -11.76 4.99 -20.06
N ASN A 34 -12.78 5.80 -19.76
CA ASN A 34 -12.54 7.22 -19.47
C ASN A 34 -11.58 7.38 -18.27
N VAL A 35 -10.65 8.33 -18.34
CA VAL A 35 -9.67 8.64 -17.29
C VAL A 35 -10.25 8.83 -15.88
N TRP A 36 -11.52 9.24 -15.77
CA TRP A 36 -12.21 9.34 -14.48
C TRP A 36 -12.35 7.99 -13.75
N TRP A 37 -12.27 6.87 -14.46
CA TRP A 37 -12.21 5.52 -13.87
C TRP A 37 -10.87 5.20 -13.20
N ALA A 38 -9.83 6.00 -13.41
CA ALA A 38 -8.51 5.75 -12.81
C ALA A 38 -8.58 5.81 -11.28
N ALA A 39 -9.38 6.73 -10.73
CA ALA A 39 -9.56 6.86 -9.28
C ALA A 39 -10.29 5.64 -8.66
N PRO A 40 -11.44 5.17 -9.18
CA PRO A 40 -12.05 3.92 -8.75
C PRO A 40 -11.13 2.69 -8.86
N VAL A 41 -10.39 2.56 -9.98
CA VAL A 41 -9.48 1.43 -10.16
C VAL A 41 -8.31 1.49 -9.17
N ALA A 42 -7.75 2.68 -8.94
CA ALA A 42 -6.73 2.89 -7.93
C ALA A 42 -7.24 2.57 -6.52
N LEU A 43 -8.52 2.87 -6.22
CA LEU A 43 -9.16 2.51 -4.95
C LEU A 43 -9.24 0.98 -4.79
N VAL A 44 -9.66 0.25 -5.83
CA VAL A 44 -9.68 -1.22 -5.82
C VAL A 44 -8.27 -1.78 -5.65
N ALA A 45 -7.28 -1.22 -6.36
CA ALA A 45 -5.87 -1.59 -6.18
C ALA A 45 -5.37 -1.31 -4.75
N ALA A 46 -5.86 -0.26 -4.10
CA ALA A 46 -5.54 0.04 -2.71
C ALA A 46 -6.16 -0.95 -1.71
N ALA A 47 -7.39 -1.38 -1.95
CA ALA A 47 -8.02 -2.46 -1.18
C ALA A 47 -7.26 -3.78 -1.36
N ALA A 48 -6.91 -4.13 -2.60
CA ALA A 48 -6.12 -5.31 -2.92
C ALA A 48 -4.73 -5.29 -2.26
N LYS A 49 -4.04 -4.15 -2.30
CA LYS A 49 -2.78 -3.95 -1.58
C LYS A 49 -2.96 -4.17 -0.07
N SER A 50 -4.01 -3.61 0.53
CA SER A 50 -4.27 -3.74 1.97
C SER A 50 -4.51 -5.21 2.38
N TRP A 51 -5.17 -5.97 1.51
CA TRP A 51 -5.30 -7.43 1.67
C TRP A 51 -3.96 -8.15 1.51
N ALA A 52 -3.18 -7.83 0.47
CA ALA A 52 -1.87 -8.44 0.23
C ALA A 52 -0.87 -8.14 1.36
N ALA A 53 -0.86 -6.91 1.87
CA ALA A 53 -0.07 -6.48 3.02
C ALA A 53 -0.40 -7.28 4.29
N ARG A 54 -1.67 -7.67 4.49
CA ARG A 54 -2.06 -8.55 5.59
C ARG A 54 -1.54 -9.98 5.44
N GLN A 55 -1.34 -10.46 4.21
CA GLN A 55 -0.89 -11.83 3.94
C GLN A 55 0.64 -11.97 3.84
N VAL A 56 1.33 -10.94 3.33
CA VAL A 56 2.75 -11.01 2.95
C VAL A 56 3.61 -9.95 3.67
N GLY A 57 2.98 -9.00 4.38
CA GLY A 57 3.68 -7.90 5.05
C GLY A 57 4.53 -8.36 6.22
N ARG A 58 5.79 -7.93 6.25
CA ARG A 58 6.67 -8.06 7.42
C ARG A 58 6.13 -7.16 8.55
N LYS A 59 5.78 -7.76 9.69
CA LYS A 59 5.34 -7.05 10.90
C LYS A 59 6.35 -5.95 11.29
N GLY A 60 5.87 -4.74 11.57
CA GLY A 60 6.69 -3.59 11.96
C GLY A 60 7.28 -2.77 10.80
N THR A 61 6.91 -3.04 9.55
CA THR A 61 7.21 -2.17 8.39
C THR A 61 6.05 -1.21 8.11
N ALA A 62 6.22 -0.18 7.27
CA ALA A 62 5.17 0.80 6.97
C ALA A 62 3.89 0.17 6.39
N SER A 63 4.01 -1.03 5.83
CA SER A 63 2.91 -1.87 5.34
C SER A 63 2.11 -2.60 6.44
N THR A 64 2.50 -2.52 7.71
CA THR A 64 1.84 -3.11 8.89
C THR A 64 1.79 -2.08 10.01
N LEU A 65 0.91 -2.24 11.00
CA LEU A 65 0.94 -1.37 12.19
C LEU A 65 2.31 -1.50 12.90
N PRO A 66 2.80 -0.46 13.59
CA PRO A 66 3.98 -0.57 14.46
C PRO A 66 3.86 -1.80 15.34
N ALA A 67 4.95 -2.52 15.62
CA ALA A 67 4.89 -3.82 16.31
C ALA A 67 4.09 -3.80 17.64
N GLY A 68 4.09 -2.67 18.35
CA GLY A 68 3.30 -2.47 19.58
C GLY A 68 1.79 -2.20 19.38
N ALA A 69 1.36 -1.92 18.15
CA ALA A 69 -0.04 -1.67 17.77
C ALA A 69 -0.61 -2.74 16.81
N ASP A 70 0.20 -3.69 16.34
CA ASP A 70 -0.23 -4.80 15.49
C ASP A 70 -1.09 -5.81 16.28
N PRO A 71 -2.40 -5.99 16.00
CA PRO A 71 -3.21 -6.99 16.68
C PRO A 71 -2.70 -8.43 16.45
N GLY A 72 -1.91 -8.65 15.39
CA GLY A 72 -1.24 -9.92 15.13
C GLY A 72 0.05 -10.15 15.94
N SER A 73 0.50 -9.18 16.75
CA SER A 73 1.63 -9.36 17.69
C SER A 73 1.17 -9.82 19.07
N ARG A 74 -0.12 -9.68 19.40
CA ARG A 74 -0.73 -10.40 20.52
C ARG A 74 -0.93 -11.85 20.11
N GLY A 75 0.06 -12.68 20.43
CA GLY A 75 -0.11 -14.12 20.46
C GLY A 75 -1.36 -14.45 21.28
N ILE A 76 -2.19 -15.32 20.70
CA ILE A 76 -3.06 -16.26 21.41
C ILE A 76 -2.35 -16.74 22.67
N GLY A 77 -2.81 -16.25 23.82
CA GLY A 77 -2.52 -16.68 25.17
C GLY A 77 -3.80 -16.57 25.96
#